data_AF-A0A1G9MKN5-F1
#
_entry.id   AF-A0A1G9MKN5-F1
#
_cell.length_a   1.000
_cell.length_b   1.000
_cell.length_c   1.000
_cell.angle_alpha   90.00
_cell.angle_beta   90.00
_cell.angle_gamma   90.00
#
_symmetry.space_group_name_H-M   'P 1'
#
loop_
_entity.id
_entity.type
_entity.pdbx_description
1 polymer ?
#
loop_
_entity_poly.entity_id
_entity_poly.type
_entity_poly.pdbx_seq_one_letter_code
_entity_poly.pdbx_strand_id
1 'polypeptide(L)'
;MAYTRGNLAVQPKRKEEADRLYREKTKVVTRRMVLPLQEKLLYMLTLGVFVLVAATLIWRYVHIYDLNLQAQELDAKISSTKKDIATFQMEKQTLEQSVAQRAAELGYTKPSEDSTIYVPLSSTATKGDH
;
A
#
# COMPACT_ATOMS: atom_id res chain seq x y z
N MET A 1 14.84 53.98 -95.92
CA MET A 1 13.64 54.61 -96.50
C MET A 1 12.67 54.89 -95.37
N ALA A 2 12.25 56.15 -95.24
CA ALA A 2 11.31 56.62 -94.24
C ALA A 2 9.87 56.35 -94.70
N TYR A 3 9.07 55.76 -93.82
CA TYR A 3 7.61 55.75 -93.94
C TYR A 3 7.01 56.49 -92.73
N THR A 4 6.95 57.80 -92.93
CA THR A 4 5.88 58.76 -92.66
C THR A 4 4.69 58.34 -91.77
N ARG A 5 4.69 58.94 -90.57
CA ARG A 5 3.59 59.60 -89.83
C ARG A 5 2.21 58.94 -89.77
N GLY A 6 1.79 58.57 -88.56
CA GLY A 6 0.38 58.39 -88.18
C GLY A 6 0.21 58.37 -86.66
N ASN A 7 -0.49 59.37 -86.12
CA ASN A 7 -0.97 59.52 -84.73
C ASN A 7 0.02 59.25 -83.58
N LEU A 8 0.61 60.33 -83.07
CA LEU A 8 1.29 60.41 -81.78
C LEU A 8 0.26 60.45 -80.62
N ALA A 9 -0.63 59.46 -80.55
CA ALA A 9 -1.71 59.41 -79.55
C ALA A 9 -1.90 58.01 -78.95
N VAL A 10 -0.84 57.19 -78.94
CA VAL A 10 -0.79 55.97 -78.14
C VAL A 10 0.63 55.85 -77.59
N GLN A 11 0.87 56.46 -76.43
CA GLN A 11 1.94 55.94 -75.58
C GLN A 11 1.40 54.63 -75.01
N PRO A 12 1.96 53.44 -75.33
CA PRO A 12 1.62 52.27 -74.55
C PRO A 12 2.06 52.57 -73.12
N LYS A 13 1.09 52.73 -72.21
CA LYS A 13 1.37 52.81 -70.77
C LYS A 13 2.29 51.65 -70.44
N ARG A 14 3.52 51.98 -70.05
CA ARG A 14 4.46 51.02 -69.47
C ARG A 14 3.68 50.26 -68.40
N LYS A 15 3.56 48.94 -68.55
CA LYS A 15 3.06 48.12 -67.46
C LYS A 15 3.98 48.41 -66.29
N GLU A 16 3.42 48.98 -65.21
CA GLU A 16 4.13 49.07 -63.93
C GLU A 16 4.35 47.62 -63.48
N GLU A 17 5.49 47.07 -63.88
CA GLU A 17 6.00 45.87 -63.29
C GLU A 17 6.57 46.25 -61.93
N ALA A 18 5.93 45.65 -60.92
CA ALA A 18 6.33 45.60 -59.53
C ALA A 18 6.21 46.91 -58.73
N ASP A 19 5.11 47.00 -57.99
CA ASP A 19 5.25 47.19 -56.54
C ASP A 19 4.36 46.19 -55.79
N ARG A 20 4.74 44.91 -55.88
CA ARG A 20 4.43 43.96 -54.81
C ARG A 20 5.42 44.15 -53.67
N LEU A 21 5.52 45.35 -53.12
CA LEU A 21 6.49 45.67 -52.07
C LEU A 21 5.84 46.25 -50.83
N TYR A 22 4.67 45.76 -50.47
CA TYR A 22 4.30 45.77 -49.06
C TYR A 22 3.52 44.53 -48.67
N ARG A 23 4.23 43.58 -48.05
CA ARG A 23 3.63 42.49 -47.30
C ARG A 23 3.69 42.92 -45.84
N GLU A 24 2.54 43.27 -45.27
CA GLU A 24 2.44 43.53 -43.83
C GLU A 24 2.99 42.32 -43.07
N LYS A 25 4.17 42.48 -42.49
CA LYS A 25 4.75 41.48 -41.59
C LYS A 25 4.25 41.83 -40.20
N THR A 26 3.19 41.15 -39.75
CA THR A 26 2.81 41.20 -38.35
C THR A 26 3.99 40.67 -37.53
N LYS A 27 4.59 41.55 -36.73
CA LYS A 27 5.67 41.16 -35.82
C LYS A 27 5.03 40.31 -34.73
N VAL A 28 5.12 38.99 -34.88
CA VAL A 28 4.75 38.06 -33.81
C VAL A 28 5.72 38.30 -32.65
N VAL A 29 5.26 39.02 -31.63
CA VAL A 29 6.03 39.20 -30.40
C VAL A 29 5.93 37.90 -29.62
N THR A 30 6.82 36.95 -29.93
CA THR A 30 6.98 35.74 -29.10
C THR A 30 7.59 36.18 -27.77
N ARG A 31 6.77 36.18 -26.71
CA ARG A 31 7.24 36.44 -25.34
C ARG A 31 8.19 35.30 -24.95
N ARG A 32 9.39 35.63 -24.45
CA ARG A 32 10.35 34.62 -23.99
C ARG A 32 9.77 33.91 -22.76
N MET A 33 9.72 32.57 -22.77
CA MET A 33 9.52 31.82 -21.52
C MET A 33 10.71 32.13 -20.60
N VAL A 34 10.42 32.55 -19.37
CA VAL A 34 11.41 32.98 -18.38
C VAL A 34 12.29 31.83 -17.85
N LEU A 35 11.89 30.57 -18.06
CA LEU A 35 12.70 29.40 -17.74
C LEU A 35 12.61 28.35 -18.86
N PRO A 36 13.73 27.74 -19.29
CA PRO A 36 13.71 26.60 -20.19
C PRO A 36 13.03 25.40 -19.50
N LEU A 37 12.28 24.62 -20.27
CA LEU A 37 11.49 23.48 -19.76
C LEU A 37 12.32 22.46 -18.97
N GLN A 38 13.58 22.26 -19.38
CA GLN A 38 14.50 21.30 -18.76
C GLN A 38 14.83 21.66 -17.30
N GLU A 39 15.13 22.93 -17.02
CA GLU A 39 15.43 23.39 -15.65
C GLU A 39 14.21 23.26 -14.75
N LYS A 40 13.02 23.62 -15.24
CA LYS A 40 11.77 23.48 -14.49
C LYS A 40 11.47 22.02 -14.12
N LEU A 41 11.71 21.08 -15.04
CA LEU A 41 11.55 19.65 -14.80
C LEU A 41 12.53 19.14 -13.74
N LEU A 42 13.79 19.58 -13.81
CA LEU A 42 14.82 19.19 -12.83
C LEU A 42 14.43 19.64 -11.42
N TYR A 43 13.96 20.88 -11.25
CA TYR A 43 13.50 21.37 -9.94
C TYR A 43 12.31 20.59 -9.39
N MET A 44 11.32 20.27 -10.24
CA MET A 44 10.16 19.48 -9.82
C MET A 44 10.57 18.06 -9.43
N LEU A 45 11.52 17.46 -10.13
CA LEU A 45 12.08 16.16 -9.79
C LEU A 45 12.82 16.20 -8.46
N THR A 46 13.70 17.19 -8.23
CA THR A 46 14.43 17.29 -6.97
C THR A 46 13.50 17.50 -5.77
N LEU A 47 12.46 18.32 -5.95
CA LEU A 47 11.44 18.51 -4.92
C LEU A 47 10.66 17.22 -4.68
N GLY A 48 10.29 16.51 -5.74
CA GLY A 48 9.60 15.23 -5.65
C GLY A 48 10.43 14.18 -4.89
N VAL A 49 11.71 14.03 -5.23
CA VAL A 49 12.63 13.12 -4.52
C VAL A 49 12.74 13.51 -3.05
N PHE A 50 12.87 14.79 -2.74
CA PHE A 50 12.95 15.27 -1.35
C PHE A 50 11.69 14.92 -0.55
N VAL A 51 10.51 15.18 -1.10
CA VAL A 51 9.22 14.84 -0.46
C VAL A 51 9.06 13.33 -0.30
N LEU A 52 9.48 12.54 -1.30
CA LEU A 52 9.40 11.08 -1.25
C LEU A 52 10.29 10.53 -0.11
N VAL A 53 11.53 11.03 -0.01
CA VAL A 53 12.43 10.67 1.10
C VAL A 53 11.82 11.05 2.44
N ALA A 54 11.30 12.27 2.59
CA ALA A 54 10.64 12.69 3.83
C ALA A 54 9.44 11.79 4.20
N ALA A 55 8.59 11.48 3.23
CA ALA A 55 7.44 10.60 3.44
C ALA A 55 7.84 9.18 3.85
N THR A 56 8.87 8.60 3.20
CA THR A 56 9.35 7.26 3.56
C THR A 56 9.93 7.20 4.96
N LEU A 57 10.65 8.25 5.40
CA LEU A 57 11.16 8.33 6.76
C LEU A 57 10.02 8.38 7.78
N ILE A 58 9.04 9.27 7.58
CA ILE A 58 7.88 9.39 8.47
C ILE A 58 7.12 8.05 8.54
N TRP A 59 6.85 7.43 7.40
CA TRP A 59 6.14 6.14 7.36
C TRP A 59 6.89 5.05 8.12
N ARG A 60 8.22 4.98 7.96
CA ARG A 60 9.06 4.04 8.69
C ARG A 60 9.02 4.28 10.20
N TYR A 61 9.02 5.52 10.66
CA TYR A 61 8.92 5.84 12.09
C TYR A 61 7.57 5.45 12.68
N VAL A 62 6.46 5.72 11.98
CA VAL A 62 5.12 5.31 12.43
C VAL A 62 5.03 3.78 12.53
N HIS A 63 5.55 3.05 11.53
CA HIS A 63 5.53 1.59 11.54
C HIS A 63 6.32 0.98 12.70
N ILE A 64 7.48 1.56 13.06
CA ILE A 64 8.27 1.10 14.22
C ILE A 64 7.51 1.34 15.52
N TYR A 65 6.83 2.48 15.64
CA TYR A 65 6.03 2.79 16.83
C TYR A 65 4.88 1.79 17.00
N ASP A 66 4.13 1.53 15.91
CA ASP A 66 3.02 0.58 15.92
C ASP A 66 3.48 -0.84 16.27
N LEU A 67 4.59 -1.30 15.68
CA LEU A 67 5.20 -2.59 16.04
C LEU A 67 5.58 -2.69 17.51
N ASN A 68 6.13 -1.63 18.10
CA ASN A 68 6.51 -1.64 19.52
C ASN A 68 5.27 -1.71 20.43
N LEU A 69 4.20 -1.02 20.07
CA LEU A 69 2.93 -1.10 20.80
C LEU A 69 2.33 -2.51 20.72
N GLN A 70 2.28 -3.09 19.52
CA GLN A 70 1.80 -4.46 19.32
C GLN A 70 2.64 -5.49 20.09
N ALA A 71 3.97 -5.30 20.15
CA ALA A 71 4.84 -6.16 20.95
C ALA A 71 4.50 -6.09 22.44
N GLN A 72 4.28 -4.89 22.99
CA GLN A 72 3.89 -4.72 24.40
C GLN A 72 2.52 -5.35 24.72
N GLU A 73 1.53 -5.16 23.84
CA GLU A 73 0.22 -5.80 24.00
C GLU A 73 0.32 -7.33 23.93
N LEU A 74 1.13 -7.84 23.02
CA LEU A 74 1.37 -9.27 22.89
C LEU A 74 2.07 -9.85 24.12
N ASP A 75 3.08 -9.16 24.66
CA ASP A 75 3.77 -9.56 25.89
C ASP A 75 2.82 -9.58 27.10
N ALA A 76 1.95 -8.58 27.22
CA ALA A 76 0.92 -8.54 28.26
C ALA A 76 -0.03 -9.74 28.15
N LYS A 77 -0.46 -10.07 26.93
CA LYS A 77 -1.33 -11.22 26.67
C LYS A 77 -0.63 -12.56 26.94
N ILE A 78 0.65 -12.69 26.57
CA ILE A 78 1.45 -13.88 26.88
C ILE A 78 1.57 -14.04 28.40
N SER A 79 1.80 -12.94 29.13
CA SER A 79 1.90 -12.96 30.59
C SER A 79 0.59 -13.40 31.24
N SER A 80 -0.57 -12.89 30.77
CA SER A 80 -1.87 -13.34 31.29
C SER A 80 -2.11 -14.82 30.97
N THR A 81 -1.92 -15.24 29.72
CA THR A 81 -2.12 -16.64 29.33
C THR A 81 -1.20 -17.60 30.10
N LYS A 82 0.05 -17.21 30.41
CA LYS A 82 0.94 -18.02 31.25
C LYS A 82 0.39 -18.20 32.67
N LYS A 83 -0.24 -17.17 33.25
CA LYS A 83 -0.90 -17.28 34.56
C LYS A 83 -2.07 -18.25 34.49
N ASP A 84 -2.91 -18.13 33.47
CA ASP A 84 -4.07 -19.03 33.27
C ASP A 84 -3.63 -20.49 33.08
N ILE A 85 -2.53 -20.71 32.33
CA ILE A 85 -1.96 -22.06 32.19
C ILE A 85 -1.47 -22.60 33.54
N ALA A 86 -0.82 -21.76 34.35
CA ALA A 86 -0.36 -22.19 35.67
C ALA A 86 -1.53 -22.54 36.60
N THR A 87 -2.63 -21.78 36.56
CA THR A 87 -3.84 -22.10 37.34
C THR A 87 -4.46 -23.41 36.86
N PHE A 88 -4.61 -23.63 35.56
CA PHE A 88 -5.15 -24.89 35.04
C PHE A 88 -4.25 -26.09 35.32
N GLN A 89 -2.93 -25.92 35.33
CA GLN A 89 -2.00 -26.99 35.74
C GLN A 89 -2.19 -27.35 37.21
N MET A 90 -2.36 -26.35 38.09
CA MET A 90 -2.66 -26.58 39.49
C MET A 90 -4.00 -27.30 39.66
N GLU A 91 -5.07 -26.83 39.00
CA GLU A 91 -6.40 -27.46 39.05
C GLU A 91 -6.38 -28.89 38.52
N LYS A 92 -5.63 -29.16 37.46
CA LYS A 92 -5.44 -30.52 36.96
C LYS A 92 -4.78 -31.41 38.01
N GLN A 93 -3.72 -30.94 38.64
CA GLN A 93 -3.00 -31.72 39.65
C GLN A 93 -3.86 -31.97 40.90
N THR A 94 -4.63 -30.98 41.35
CA THR A 94 -5.55 -31.17 42.48
C THR A 94 -6.67 -32.14 42.11
N LEU A 95 -7.19 -32.06 40.89
CA LEU A 95 -8.22 -32.97 40.40
C LEU A 95 -7.69 -34.41 40.34
N GLU A 96 -6.52 -34.65 39.76
CA GLU A 96 -5.88 -35.98 39.70
C GLU A 96 -5.71 -36.61 41.09
N GLN A 97 -5.32 -35.81 42.09
CA GLN A 97 -5.21 -36.28 43.47
C GLN A 97 -6.58 -36.58 44.10
N SER A 98 -7.55 -35.68 43.92
CA SER A 98 -8.89 -35.82 44.49
C SER A 98 -9.68 -36.99 43.89
N VAL A 99 -9.49 -37.28 42.60
CA VAL A 99 -10.15 -38.40 41.90
C VAL A 99 -9.70 -39.72 42.49
N ALA A 100 -8.40 -39.90 42.73
CA ALA A 100 -7.89 -41.12 43.35
C ALA A 100 -8.43 -41.32 44.78
N GLN A 101 -8.52 -40.25 45.56
CA GLN A 101 -9.08 -40.29 46.92
C GLN A 101 -10.58 -40.62 46.90
N ARG A 102 -11.38 -39.91 46.11
CA ARG A 102 -12.82 -40.18 45.99
C ARG A 102 -13.12 -41.57 45.41
N ALA A 103 -12.31 -42.05 44.47
CA ALA A 103 -12.46 -43.39 43.93
C ALA A 103 -12.27 -44.45 45.04
N ALA A 104 -11.29 -44.26 45.93
CA ALA A 104 -11.08 -45.15 47.07
C ALA A 104 -12.25 -45.08 48.08
N GLU A 105 -12.77 -43.88 48.38
CA GLU A 105 -13.96 -43.72 49.24
C GLU A 105 -15.20 -44.42 48.69
N LEU A 106 -15.36 -44.42 47.36
CA LEU A 106 -16.45 -45.10 46.67
C LEU A 106 -16.22 -46.61 46.49
N GLY A 107 -15.11 -47.15 46.99
CA GLY A 107 -14.79 -48.58 46.93
C GLY A 107 -14.21 -49.05 45.60
N TYR A 108 -13.83 -48.16 44.70
CA TYR A 108 -13.15 -48.51 43.45
C TYR A 108 -11.67 -48.82 43.71
N THR A 109 -11.16 -49.88 43.10
CA THR A 109 -9.76 -50.33 43.25
C THR A 109 -9.02 -50.21 41.93
N LYS A 110 -7.71 -49.95 42.00
CA LYS A 110 -6.88 -49.98 40.78
C LYS A 110 -6.78 -51.44 40.30
N PRO A 111 -7.13 -51.72 39.04
CA PRO A 111 -6.94 -53.05 38.44
C PRO A 111 -5.44 -53.40 38.39
N SER A 112 -5.10 -54.69 38.54
CA SER A 112 -3.69 -55.12 38.51
C SER A 112 -3.11 -54.97 37.10
N GLU A 113 -1.80 -54.70 37.00
CA GLU A 113 -1.12 -54.45 35.72
C GLU A 113 -1.18 -55.64 34.74
N ASP A 114 -1.43 -56.86 35.25
CA ASP A 114 -1.61 -58.08 34.44
C ASP A 114 -3.07 -58.32 33.97
N SER A 115 -4.02 -57.47 34.36
CA SER A 115 -5.43 -57.65 34.02
C SER A 115 -5.85 -56.87 32.77
N THR A 116 -6.11 -57.57 31.66
CA THR A 116 -6.65 -56.95 30.44
C THR A 116 -8.11 -56.56 30.66
N ILE A 117 -8.36 -55.26 30.74
CA ILE A 117 -9.72 -54.70 30.86
C ILE A 117 -10.28 -54.48 29.47
N TYR A 118 -11.35 -55.20 29.14
CA TYR A 118 -12.13 -54.96 27.93
C TYR A 118 -13.13 -53.83 28.16
N VAL A 119 -12.83 -52.63 27.67
CA VAL A 119 -13.79 -51.52 27.66
C VAL A 119 -14.68 -51.68 26.42
N PRO A 120 -15.99 -51.93 26.57
CA PRO A 120 -16.88 -51.96 25.42
C PRO A 120 -16.95 -50.55 24.81
N LEU A 121 -16.87 -50.47 23.48
CA LEU A 121 -17.04 -49.23 22.72
C LEU A 121 -18.54 -48.84 22.72
N SER A 122 -19.12 -48.60 23.90
CA SER A 122 -20.51 -48.14 23.99
C SER A 122 -20.57 -46.67 23.60
N SER A 123 -21.19 -46.44 22.45
CA SER A 123 -21.54 -45.15 21.85
C SER A 123 -22.39 -44.29 22.78
N THR A 124 -21.78 -43.55 23.70
CA THR A 124 -22.38 -42.34 24.23
C THR A 124 -21.91 -41.15 23.40
N ALA A 125 -22.30 -41.16 22.12
CA ALA A 125 -22.43 -39.92 21.38
C ALA A 125 -23.60 -39.18 22.02
N THR A 126 -23.31 -38.28 22.95
CA THR A 126 -24.26 -37.30 23.45
C THR A 126 -24.83 -36.57 22.25
N LYS A 127 -26.09 -36.91 21.94
CA LYS A 127 -26.96 -36.21 21.01
C LYS A 127 -27.07 -34.77 21.51
N GLY A 128 -26.30 -33.87 20.91
CA GLY A 128 -26.49 -32.43 21.05
C GLY A 128 -27.79 -32.08 20.36
N ASP A 129 -28.76 -31.63 21.13
CA ASP A 129 -30.00 -31.03 20.62
C ASP A 129 -29.68 -29.72 19.89
N HIS A 130 -30.42 -29.51 18.80
CA HIS A 130 -30.40 -28.33 17.92
C HIS A 130 -30.98 -27.08 18.59
#